data_AF-A0A8I0P8H7-F1
#
_entry.id   AF-A0A8I0P8H7-F1
#
_cell.length_a   1.000
_cell.length_b   1.000
_cell.length_c   1.000
_cell.angle_alpha   90.00
_cell.angle_beta   90.00
_cell.angle_gamma   90.00
#
_symmetry.space_group_name_H-M   'P 1'
#
loop_
_entity.id
_entity.type
_entity.pdbx_description
1 polymer ?
#
loop_
_entity_poly.entity_id
_entity_poly.type
_entity_poly.pdbx_seq_one_letter_code
_entity_poly.pdbx_strand_id
1 'polypeptide(L)'
;MARIDARPALNVHYATDPRIRHLAEVAWRLRTGGTREEWLWLGKDNPEALISEAREWVRAAVAGGLLEPPSDDPEWKNAAWAAANADESEPSDG
;
A
#
# COMPACT_ATOMS: atom_id res chain seq x y z
N MET A 1 26.61 9.66 2.83
CA MET A 1 25.56 9.54 3.86
C MET A 1 24.28 10.13 3.26
N ALA A 2 23.31 9.30 2.91
CA ALA A 2 22.03 9.80 2.38
C ALA A 2 21.34 10.62 3.49
N ARG A 3 20.96 11.87 3.18
CA ARG A 3 20.24 12.72 4.14
C ARG A 3 18.78 12.31 4.14
N ILE A 4 18.22 12.06 5.32
CA ILE A 4 16.78 11.85 5.48
C ILE A 4 16.08 13.19 5.22
N ASP A 5 15.18 13.25 4.25
CA ASP A 5 14.33 14.43 3.98
C ASP A 5 12.87 14.06 4.23
N ALA A 6 12.28 14.62 5.28
CA ALA A 6 10.91 14.29 5.68
C ALA A 6 9.84 14.96 4.81
N ARG A 7 10.18 16.00 4.04
CA ARG A 7 9.18 16.79 3.30
C ARG A 7 8.38 15.96 2.29
N PRO A 8 8.99 15.10 1.45
CA PRO A 8 8.24 14.31 0.48
C PRO A 8 7.34 13.25 1.13
N ALA A 9 7.67 12.81 2.36
CA ALA A 9 6.87 11.85 3.10
C ALA A 9 5.52 12.44 3.58
N LEU A 10 5.38 13.77 3.63
CA LEU A 10 4.12 14.42 3.99
C LEU A 10 3.01 14.15 2.95
N ASN A 11 3.38 13.88 1.70
CA ASN A 11 2.42 13.60 0.62
C ASN A 11 1.93 12.15 0.60
N VAL A 12 2.41 11.30 1.52
CA VAL A 12 2.04 9.88 1.60
C VAL A 12 0.73 9.75 2.40
N HIS A 13 -0.37 9.47 1.68
CA HIS A 13 -1.72 9.30 2.20
C HIS A 13 -2.37 8.03 1.66
N TYR A 14 -3.10 7.30 2.52
CA TYR A 14 -3.75 6.03 2.14
C TYR A 14 -4.73 6.17 0.97
N ALA A 15 -5.50 7.26 0.94
CA ALA A 15 -6.50 7.49 -0.10
C ALA A 15 -5.90 7.65 -1.51
N THR A 16 -4.63 8.03 -1.61
CA THR A 16 -3.97 8.37 -2.88
C THR A 16 -2.73 7.53 -3.17
N ASP A 17 -2.24 6.75 -2.20
CA ASP A 17 -1.03 5.93 -2.32
C ASP A 17 -1.37 4.42 -2.18
N PRO A 18 -1.51 3.71 -3.31
CA PRO A 18 -1.85 2.28 -3.32
C PRO A 18 -0.78 1.39 -2.67
N ARG A 19 0.47 1.86 -2.52
CA ARG A 19 1.54 1.11 -1.85
C ARG A 19 1.23 0.87 -0.39
N ILE A 20 0.53 1.80 0.26
CA ILE A 20 0.13 1.66 1.67
C ILE A 20 -0.85 0.51 1.82
N ARG A 21 -1.85 0.41 0.93
CA ARG A 21 -2.83 -0.68 0.94
C ARG A 21 -2.17 -2.04 0.75
N HIS A 22 -1.21 -2.11 -0.17
CA HIS A 22 -0.44 -3.33 -0.44
C HIS A 22 0.42 -3.77 0.72
N LEU A 23 1.19 -2.84 1.28
CA LEU A 23 2.07 -3.13 2.38
C LEU A 23 1.26 -3.56 3.62
N ALA A 24 0.12 -2.92 3.86
CA ALA A 24 -0.79 -3.29 4.92
C ALA A 24 -1.33 -4.72 4.72
N GLU A 25 -1.80 -5.05 3.51
CA GLU A 25 -2.31 -6.39 3.19
C GLU A 25 -1.23 -7.45 3.41
N VAL A 26 -0.06 -7.29 2.80
CA VAL A 26 1.02 -8.26 2.89
C VAL A 26 1.49 -8.44 4.33
N ALA A 27 1.66 -7.34 5.08
CA ALA A 27 2.09 -7.41 6.47
C ALA A 27 1.09 -8.17 7.35
N TRP A 28 -0.21 -7.96 7.15
CA TRP A 28 -1.23 -8.69 7.87
C TRP A 28 -1.28 -10.16 7.49
N ARG A 29 -1.27 -10.48 6.19
CA ARG A 29 -1.29 -11.88 5.70
C ARG A 29 -0.09 -12.66 6.23
N LEU A 30 1.10 -12.05 6.27
CA LEU A 30 2.30 -12.66 6.87
C LEU A 30 2.17 -12.90 8.37
N ARG A 31 1.46 -12.01 9.09
CA ARG A 31 1.28 -12.09 10.55
C ARG A 31 0.21 -13.09 10.96
N THR A 32 -0.87 -13.19 10.18
CA THR A 32 -2.06 -13.97 10.53
C THR A 32 -2.18 -15.28 9.77
N GLY A 33 -1.51 -15.42 8.62
CA GLY A 33 -1.74 -16.50 7.66
C GLY A 33 -3.05 -16.36 6.90
N GLY A 34 -3.77 -15.25 7.06
CA GLY A 34 -5.09 -15.04 6.47
C GLY A 34 -5.09 -14.78 4.96
N THR A 35 -6.27 -14.83 4.39
CA THR A 35 -6.55 -14.62 2.96
C THR A 35 -6.79 -13.15 2.61
N ARG A 36 -6.68 -12.81 1.32
CA ARG A 36 -7.03 -11.48 0.81
C ARG A 36 -8.50 -11.13 1.08
N GLU A 37 -9.40 -12.11 1.00
CA GLU A 37 -10.82 -11.89 1.27
C GLU A 37 -11.06 -11.48 2.73
N GLU A 38 -10.50 -12.22 3.69
CA GLU A 38 -10.59 -11.88 5.12
C GLU A 38 -9.99 -10.50 5.43
N TRP A 39 -8.91 -10.13 4.74
CA TRP A 39 -8.35 -8.79 4.80
C TRP A 39 -9.32 -7.71 4.33
N LEU A 40 -10.02 -7.93 3.21
CA LEU A 40 -11.00 -6.98 2.69
C LEU A 40 -12.18 -6.83 3.66
N TRP A 41 -12.65 -7.92 4.26
CA TRP A 41 -13.67 -7.87 5.31
C TRP A 41 -13.20 -7.08 6.54
N LEU A 42 -11.99 -7.35 7.02
CA LEU A 42 -11.41 -6.63 8.15
C LEU A 42 -11.21 -5.14 7.86
N GLY A 43 -10.72 -4.79 6.67
CA GLY A 43 -10.47 -3.41 6.26
C GLY A 43 -11.75 -2.62 5.97
N LYS A 44 -12.84 -3.30 5.64
CA LYS A 44 -14.18 -2.69 5.55
C LYS A 44 -14.68 -2.25 6.92
N ASP A 45 -14.47 -3.08 7.94
CA ASP A 45 -15.00 -2.81 9.29
C ASP A 45 -14.04 -1.94 10.13
N ASN A 46 -12.73 -2.04 9.90
CA ASN A 46 -11.69 -1.39 10.70
C ASN A 46 -10.48 -0.91 9.86
N PRO A 47 -10.67 0.06 8.94
CA PRO A 47 -9.60 0.51 8.04
C PRO A 47 -8.38 1.06 8.82
N GLU A 48 -8.62 1.86 9.86
CA GLU A 48 -7.57 2.53 10.66
C GLU A 48 -6.55 1.55 11.28
N ALA A 49 -7.05 0.36 11.70
CA ALA A 49 -6.28 -0.67 12.41
C ALA A 49 -5.23 -1.34 11.52
N LEU A 50 -5.38 -1.20 10.20
CA LEU A 50 -4.58 -1.88 9.19
C LEU A 50 -3.57 -0.96 8.51
N ILE A 51 -3.87 0.34 8.48
CA ILE A 51 -3.23 1.30 7.58
C ILE A 51 -2.12 2.09 8.26
N SER A 52 -2.20 2.28 9.57
CA SER A 52 -1.33 3.21 10.30
C SER A 52 0.15 2.80 10.24
N GLU A 53 0.46 1.53 10.51
CA GLU A 53 1.82 0.98 10.46
C GLU A 53 2.39 1.01 9.03
N ALA A 54 1.61 0.56 8.04
CA ALA A 54 2.02 0.58 6.64
C ALA A 54 2.29 2.00 6.12
N ARG A 55 1.48 2.98 6.52
CA ARG A 55 1.68 4.39 6.16
C ARG A 55 3.01 4.92 6.70
N GLU A 56 3.35 4.59 7.94
CA GLU A 56 4.62 5.02 8.55
C GLU A 56 5.83 4.40 7.86
N TRP A 57 5.75 3.12 7.48
CA TRP A 57 6.82 2.48 6.72
C TRP A 57 7.02 3.09 5.34
N VAL A 58 5.94 3.36 4.59
CA VAL A 58 6.05 4.05 3.29
C VAL A 58 6.63 5.45 3.46
N ARG A 59 6.20 6.20 4.49
CA ARG A 59 6.78 7.53 4.81
C ARG A 59 8.26 7.46 5.12
N ALA A 60 8.68 6.49 5.93
CA ALA A 60 10.09 6.30 6.28
C ALA A 60 10.93 5.92 5.05
N ALA A 61 10.40 5.05 4.18
CA ALA A 61 11.06 4.66 2.94
C ALA A 61 11.21 5.84 1.97
N VAL A 62 10.18 6.67 1.82
CA VAL A 62 10.25 7.91 1.02
C VAL A 62 11.25 8.90 1.63
N ALA A 63 11.20 9.10 2.95
CA ALA A 63 12.12 10.02 3.63
C ALA A 63 13.58 9.57 3.56
N GLY A 64 13.81 8.25 3.54
CA GLY A 64 15.13 7.64 3.35
C GLY A 64 15.59 7.54 1.90
N GLY A 65 14.75 7.95 0.93
CA GLY A 65 15.06 7.85 -0.50
C GLY A 65 15.06 6.42 -1.05
N LEU A 66 14.48 5.45 -0.33
CA LEU A 66 14.30 4.07 -0.79
C LEU A 66 13.12 3.95 -1.75
N LEU A 67 12.13 4.82 -1.60
CA LEU A 67 10.99 4.94 -2.51
C LEU A 67 10.92 6.37 -3.04
N GLU A 68 10.50 6.49 -4.30
CA GLU A 68 10.13 7.80 -4.84
C GLU A 68 8.86 8.31 -4.15
N PRO A 69 8.73 9.64 -3.97
CA PRO A 69 7.48 10.24 -3.49
C PRO A 69 6.31 9.82 -4.38
N PRO A 70 5.10 9.65 -3.82
CA PRO A 70 3.94 9.34 -4.65
C PRO A 70 3.75 10.45 -5.71
N SER A 71 3.57 10.03 -6.96
CA SER A 71 3.26 10.96 -8.05
C SER A 71 1.79 11.38 -7.94
N ASP A 72 1.51 12.66 -8.20
CA ASP A 72 0.13 13.11 -8.34
C ASP A 72 -0.50 12.74 -9.68
N ASP A 73 0.30 12.17 -10.59
CA ASP A 73 -0.11 11.70 -11.91
C ASP A 73 -1.22 10.62 -11.79
N PRO A 74 -2.39 10.85 -12.42
CA PRO A 74 -3.48 9.89 -12.48
C PRO A 74 -3.08 8.53 -13.08
N GLU A 75 -2.14 8.50 -14.03
CA GLU A 75 -1.72 7.24 -14.67
C GLU A 75 -1.01 6.31 -13.69
N TRP A 76 -0.15 6.86 -12.83
CA TRP A 76 0.52 6.08 -11.78
C TRP A 76 -0.48 5.51 -10.77
N LYS A 77 -1.46 6.32 -10.36
CA LYS A 77 -2.53 5.90 -9.44
C LYS A 77 -3.36 4.76 -10.05
N ASN A 78 -3.71 4.87 -11.34
CA ASN A 78 -4.46 3.85 -12.07
C ASN A 78 -3.65 2.57 -12.29
N ALA A 79 -2.37 2.67 -12.66
CA ALA A 79 -1.50 1.52 -12.87
C ALA A 79 -1.25 0.75 -11.57
N ALA A 80 -1.01 1.45 -10.47
CA ALA A 80 -0.79 0.81 -9.18
C ALA A 80 -2.08 0.26 -8.57
N TRP A 81 -3.24 0.86 -8.84
CA TRP A 81 -4.55 0.26 -8.55
C TRP A 81 -4.82 -0.99 -9.40
N ALA A 82 -4.51 -0.97 -10.69
CA ALA A 82 -4.66 -2.13 -11.57
C ALA A 82 -3.76 -3.29 -11.13
N ALA A 83 -2.48 -3.03 -10.86
CA ALA A 83 -1.56 -4.00 -10.28
C ALA A 83 -2.07 -4.53 -8.93
N ALA A 84 -2.80 -3.70 -8.16
CA ALA A 84 -3.38 -4.13 -6.90
C ALA A 84 -4.56 -5.08 -6.99
N ASN A 85 -5.27 -5.04 -8.12
CA ASN A 85 -6.48 -5.83 -8.34
C ASN A 85 -6.28 -6.90 -9.43
N ALA A 86 -5.10 -6.97 -10.05
CA ALA A 86 -4.76 -7.97 -11.05
C ALA A 86 -4.76 -9.42 -10.52
N ASP A 87 -4.66 -9.62 -9.20
CA ASP A 87 -4.79 -10.92 -8.51
C ASP A 87 -6.25 -11.44 -8.45
N GLU A 88 -7.16 -10.89 -9.26
CA GLU A 88 -8.52 -11.43 -9.49
C GLU A 88 -8.62 -12.23 -10.79
N SER A 89 -7.53 -12.42 -11.54
CA SER A 89 -7.56 -13.07 -12.85
C SER A 89 -6.39 -14.02 -13.03
N GLU A 90 -6.53 -15.24 -12.51
CA GLU A 90 -5.93 -16.43 -13.11
C GLU A 90 -7.04 -17.39 -13.54
N PRO A 91 -6.81 -18.17 -14.61
CA PRO A 91 -7.80 -18.48 -15.64
C PRO A 91 -8.84 -19.49 -15.17
N SER A 92 -10.08 -19.32 -15.65
CA SER A 92 -11.02 -20.45 -15.77
C SER A 92 -10.37 -21.51 -16.65
N ASP A 93 -9.75 -22.52 -16.04
CA ASP A 93 -9.54 -23.81 -16.68
C ASP A 93 -10.91 -24.39 -16.99
N GLY A 94 -11.12 -24.72 -18.28
CA GLY A 94 -12.32 -25.37 -18.81
C GLY A 94 -12.38 -26.86 -18.52
#